data_AF-A0A5R9P009-F1
#
_entry.id   AF-A0A5R9P009-F1
#
_cell.length_a   1.000
_cell.length_b   1.000
_cell.length_c   1.000
_cell.angle_alpha   90.00
_cell.angle_beta   90.00
_cell.angle_gamma   90.00
#
_symmetry.space_group_name_H-M   'P 1'
#
loop_
_entity.id
_entity.type
_entity.pdbx_description
1 polymer ?
#
loop_
_entity_poly.entity_id
_entity_poly.type
_entity_poly.pdbx_seq_one_letter_code
_entity_poly.pdbx_strand_id
1 'polypeptide(L)'
;MSDTSKSSENHDPRSPRGHTRATVEPQKDAQLSAKLKRTEEKFGIETGVRFKEDGQYIVSVSFYPEPKFYIQKMNADHTLQEPEVLAQEEYEQTWALQL
;
A
#
# COMPACT_ATOMS: atom_id res chain seq x y z
N MET A 1 10.21 3.81 38.10
CA MET A 1 10.71 3.64 36.72
C MET A 1 9.51 3.23 35.90
N SER A 2 9.01 4.12 35.04
CA SER A 2 7.77 3.89 34.30
C SER A 2 8.08 3.14 33.03
N ASP A 3 7.67 1.87 32.97
CA ASP A 3 7.69 1.05 31.77
C ASP A 3 6.88 1.74 30.68
N THR A 4 7.57 2.24 29.67
CA THR A 4 6.95 2.78 28.47
C THR A 4 6.65 1.59 27.57
N SER A 5 5.47 1.00 27.75
CA SER A 5 4.94 -0.02 26.86
C SER A 5 4.94 0.52 25.44
N LYS A 6 5.91 0.07 24.63
CA LYS A 6 5.86 0.18 23.17
C LYS A 6 4.52 -0.42 22.74
N SER A 7 3.60 0.43 22.31
CA SER A 7 2.44 0.02 21.53
C SER A 7 2.97 -0.48 20.18
N SER A 8 3.44 -1.73 20.15
CA SER A 8 3.55 -2.50 18.93
C SER A 8 2.14 -2.65 18.39
N GLU A 9 1.71 -1.71 17.54
CA GLU A 9 0.53 -1.88 16.70
C GLU A 9 0.66 -3.26 16.06
N ASN A 10 -0.23 -4.17 16.44
CA ASN A 10 -0.24 -5.55 15.99
C ASN A 10 -0.71 -5.52 14.52
N HIS A 11 0.18 -5.14 13.62
CA HIS A 11 -0.10 -5.00 12.21
C HIS A 11 -0.28 -6.42 11.66
N ASP A 12 -1.42 -6.69 11.04
CA ASP A 12 -1.63 -7.95 10.34
C ASP A 12 -0.55 -8.07 9.25
N PRO A 13 0.31 -9.12 9.29
CA PRO A 13 1.41 -9.29 8.34
C PRO A 13 0.93 -9.53 6.90
N ARG A 14 -0.36 -9.75 6.70
CA ARG A 14 -0.99 -9.90 5.36
C ARG A 14 -1.63 -8.61 4.86
N SER A 15 -1.71 -7.60 5.72
CA SER A 15 -2.35 -6.33 5.39
C SER A 15 -1.32 -5.28 4.95
N PRO A 16 -1.56 -4.57 3.85
CA PRO A 16 -0.66 -3.52 3.40
C PRO A 16 -0.60 -2.38 4.42
N ARG A 17 0.51 -1.63 4.41
CA ARG A 17 0.72 -0.49 5.33
C ARG A 17 -0.30 0.63 5.15
N GLY A 18 -0.83 0.79 3.94
CA GLY A 18 -1.82 1.81 3.61
C GLY A 18 -3.03 1.23 2.90
N HIS A 19 -3.77 2.12 2.23
CA HIS A 19 -4.94 1.77 1.47
C HIS A 19 -4.58 1.42 0.02
N THR A 20 -5.24 0.39 -0.48
CA THR A 20 -5.36 0.08 -1.91
C THR A 20 -6.82 0.16 -2.34
N ARG A 21 -7.11 0.18 -3.65
CA ARG A 21 -8.50 0.07 -4.15
C ARG A 21 -9.23 -1.13 -3.54
N ALA A 22 -8.60 -2.30 -3.56
CA ALA A 22 -9.13 -3.53 -2.99
C ALA A 22 -9.42 -3.44 -1.47
N THR A 23 -8.66 -2.64 -0.71
CA THR A 23 -8.97 -2.44 0.72
C THR A 23 -10.11 -1.45 0.96
N VAL A 24 -10.32 -0.49 0.04
CA VAL A 24 -11.27 0.62 0.23
C VAL A 24 -12.65 0.29 -0.35
N GLU A 25 -12.73 -0.34 -1.51
CA GLU A 25 -13.98 -0.65 -2.19
C GLU A 25 -14.99 -1.42 -1.31
N PRO A 26 -14.61 -2.47 -0.55
CA PRO A 26 -15.55 -3.21 0.30
C PRO A 26 -16.14 -2.38 1.44
N GLN A 27 -15.45 -1.30 1.86
CA GLN A 27 -15.90 -0.45 2.96
C GLN A 27 -17.08 0.45 2.59
N LYS A 28 -17.36 0.61 1.27
CA LYS A 28 -18.41 1.49 0.73
C LYS A 28 -18.30 2.94 1.20
N ASP A 29 -17.11 3.38 1.58
CA ASP A 29 -16.83 4.78 1.91
C ASP A 29 -16.54 5.56 0.62
N ALA A 30 -17.54 6.33 0.19
CA ALA A 30 -17.44 7.15 -1.02
C ALA A 30 -16.39 8.27 -0.89
N GLN A 31 -16.19 8.83 0.30
CA GLN A 31 -15.20 9.89 0.52
C GLN A 31 -13.79 9.33 0.44
N LEU A 32 -13.53 8.20 1.09
CA LEU A 32 -12.23 7.53 1.06
C LEU A 32 -11.90 7.04 -0.36
N SER A 33 -12.87 6.44 -1.05
CA SER A 33 -12.71 6.01 -2.44
C SER A 33 -12.37 7.18 -3.37
N ALA A 34 -13.10 8.29 -3.25
CA ALA A 34 -12.82 9.49 -4.05
C ALA A 34 -11.46 10.12 -3.70
N LYS A 35 -11.07 10.12 -2.42
CA LYS A 35 -9.76 10.60 -1.96
C LYS A 35 -8.63 9.74 -2.54
N LEU A 36 -8.77 8.41 -2.50
CA LEU A 36 -7.82 7.48 -3.10
C LEU A 36 -7.67 7.77 -4.59
N LYS A 37 -8.77 7.75 -5.34
CA LYS A 37 -8.77 8.00 -6.78
C LYS A 37 -8.08 9.32 -7.16
N ARG A 38 -8.44 10.43 -6.48
CA ARG A 38 -7.81 11.74 -6.73
C ARG A 38 -6.32 11.75 -6.41
N THR A 39 -5.91 11.00 -5.39
CA THR A 39 -4.49 10.89 -5.02
C THR A 39 -3.74 10.08 -6.06
N GLU A 40 -4.29 8.95 -6.51
CA GLU A 40 -3.70 8.15 -7.59
C GLU A 40 -3.53 8.97 -8.87
N GLU A 41 -4.58 9.69 -9.30
CA GLU A 41 -4.56 10.57 -10.47
C GLU A 41 -3.54 11.70 -10.33
N LYS A 42 -3.43 12.31 -9.14
CA LYS A 42 -2.50 13.42 -8.89
C LYS A 42 -1.04 13.00 -9.02
N PHE A 43 -0.69 11.80 -8.58
CA PHE A 43 0.69 11.31 -8.56
C PHE A 43 1.01 10.39 -9.75
N GLY A 44 0.01 9.98 -10.54
CA GLY A 44 0.20 9.01 -11.62
C GLY A 44 0.51 7.60 -11.12
N ILE A 45 0.12 7.27 -9.88
CA ILE A 45 0.40 5.99 -9.22
C ILE A 45 -0.92 5.33 -8.87
N GLU A 46 -1.22 4.15 -9.42
CA GLU A 46 -2.39 3.38 -9.02
C GLU A 46 -2.01 2.30 -8.02
N THR A 47 -2.71 2.30 -6.89
CA THR A 47 -2.54 1.35 -5.80
C THR A 47 -3.14 -0.01 -6.12
N GLY A 48 -2.65 -1.04 -5.46
CA GLY A 48 -3.09 -2.42 -5.65
C GLY A 48 -1.93 -3.36 -5.87
N VAL A 49 -2.26 -4.54 -6.39
CA VAL A 49 -1.28 -5.56 -6.75
C VAL A 49 -0.51 -5.11 -7.99
N ARG A 50 0.81 -5.23 -7.91
CA ARG A 50 1.78 -4.92 -8.95
C ARG A 50 2.77 -6.07 -9.08
N PHE A 51 3.49 -6.12 -10.18
CA PHE A 51 4.49 -7.14 -10.45
C PHE A 51 5.80 -6.48 -10.88
N LYS A 52 6.91 -7.12 -10.52
CA LYS A 52 8.26 -6.85 -10.98
C LYS A 52 8.91 -8.16 -11.40
N GLU A 53 10.11 -8.09 -11.97
CA GLU A 53 10.84 -9.29 -12.44
C GLU A 53 11.03 -10.33 -11.33
N ASP A 54 11.17 -9.86 -10.10
CA ASP A 54 11.50 -10.69 -8.95
C ASP A 54 10.27 -11.08 -8.08
N GLY A 55 9.06 -10.72 -8.50
CA GLY A 55 7.83 -11.22 -7.88
C GLY A 55 6.64 -10.26 -7.86
N GLN A 56 5.70 -10.56 -6.97
CA GLN A 56 4.47 -9.80 -6.76
C GLN A 56 4.63 -8.81 -5.61
N TYR A 57 4.08 -7.62 -5.80
CA TYR A 57 4.17 -6.49 -4.90
C TYR A 57 2.79 -5.89 -4.64
N ILE A 58 2.65 -5.19 -3.53
CA ILE A 58 1.49 -4.38 -3.23
C ILE A 58 1.94 -2.93 -3.10
N VAL A 59 1.37 -2.07 -3.94
CA VAL A 59 1.49 -0.61 -3.82
C VAL A 59 0.28 -0.11 -3.04
N SER A 60 0.52 0.64 -1.96
CA SER A 60 -0.54 1.20 -1.11
C SER A 60 -0.25 2.66 -0.76
N VAL A 61 -1.27 3.41 -0.32
CA VAL A 61 -1.12 4.81 0.09
C VAL A 61 -1.57 5.04 1.53
N SER A 62 -0.74 5.69 2.33
CA SER A 62 -1.15 6.28 3.61
C SER A 62 -1.48 7.76 3.39
N PHE A 63 -2.55 8.25 4.01
CA PHE A 63 -2.95 9.66 3.90
C PHE A 63 -2.47 10.55 5.06
N TYR A 64 -1.81 9.98 6.08
CA TYR A 64 -1.38 10.71 7.28
C TYR A 64 0.14 10.60 7.49
N PRO A 65 0.85 11.68 7.88
CA PRO A 65 0.36 13.07 7.96
C PRO A 65 0.12 13.73 6.58
N GLU A 66 0.68 13.13 5.54
CA GLU A 66 0.53 13.52 4.14
C GLU A 66 0.47 12.25 3.27
N PRO A 67 -0.01 12.33 2.01
CA PRO A 67 -0.02 11.18 1.11
C PRO A 67 1.38 10.61 0.90
N LYS A 68 1.60 9.36 1.30
CA LYS A 68 2.83 8.59 1.06
C LYS A 68 2.49 7.23 0.49
N PHE A 69 3.13 6.89 -0.61
CA PHE A 69 3.00 5.58 -1.22
C PHE A 69 4.05 4.63 -0.65
N TYR A 70 3.63 3.38 -0.44
CA TYR A 70 4.49 2.31 0.01
C TYR A 70 4.44 1.16 -0.98
N ILE A 71 5.52 0.41 -1.06
CA ILE A 71 5.62 -0.84 -1.79
C ILE A 71 6.07 -1.95 -0.86
N GLN A 72 5.39 -3.09 -0.94
CA GLN A 72 5.67 -4.27 -0.13
C GLN A 72 5.72 -5.50 -1.03
N LYS A 73 6.80 -6.27 -0.94
CA LYS A 73 6.90 -7.56 -1.63
C LYS A 73 5.99 -8.57 -0.92
N MET A 74 5.25 -9.35 -1.70
CA MET A 74 4.47 -10.46 -1.18
C MET A 74 5.31 -11.74 -1.22
N ASN A 75 5.42 -12.41 -0.07
CA ASN A 75 6.05 -13.70 0.09
C ASN A 75 5.13 -14.83 -0.40
N ALA A 76 5.70 -16.04 -0.55
CA ALA A 76 4.97 -17.22 -1.00
C ALA A 76 3.83 -17.66 -0.06
N ASP A 77 3.90 -17.29 1.22
CA ASP A 77 2.87 -17.56 2.24
C ASP A 77 1.82 -16.43 2.35
N HIS A 78 1.82 -15.50 1.40
CA HIS A 78 0.99 -14.30 1.34
C HIS A 78 1.24 -13.28 2.47
N THR A 79 2.33 -13.40 3.22
CA THR A 79 2.79 -12.31 4.09
C THR A 79 3.46 -11.21 3.27
N LEU A 80 3.43 -9.99 3.79
CA LEU A 80 4.05 -8.84 3.18
C LEU A 80 5.37 -8.54 3.90
N GLN A 81 6.40 -8.24 3.13
CA GLN A 81 7.65 -7.71 3.65
C GLN A 81 7.44 -6.30 4.24
N GLU A 82 8.46 -5.82 4.95
CA GLU A 82 8.46 -4.47 5.51
C GLU A 82 8.17 -3.43 4.40
N PRO A 83 7.33 -2.42 4.69
CA PRO A 83 6.99 -1.40 3.72
C PRO A 83 8.15 -0.46 3.46
N GLU A 84 8.46 -0.29 2.18
CA GLU A 84 9.40 0.72 1.69
C GLU A 84 8.62 1.89 1.08
N VAL A 85 9.15 3.11 1.21
CA VAL A 85 8.55 4.28 0.54
C VAL A 85 8.75 4.10 -0.97
N LEU A 86 7.65 4.15 -1.71
CA LEU A 86 7.69 3.98 -3.16
C LEU A 86 8.31 5.21 -3.82
N ALA A 87 9.44 5.03 -4.50
CA ALA A 87 10.01 6.00 -5.42
C ALA A 87 9.28 5.94 -6.78
N GLN A 88 9.28 7.05 -7.52
CA GLN A 88 8.61 7.13 -8.81
C GLN A 88 9.23 6.15 -9.82
N GLU A 89 10.56 6.08 -9.85
CA GLU A 89 11.33 5.19 -10.71
C GLU A 89 11.07 3.71 -10.39
N GLU A 90 10.79 3.42 -9.11
CA GLU A 90 10.44 2.08 -8.66
C GLU A 90 9.04 1.68 -9.14
N TYR A 91 8.11 2.65 -9.19
CA TYR A 91 6.76 2.43 -9.71
C TYR A 91 6.76 2.19 -11.21
N GLU A 92 7.60 2.90 -11.97
CA GLU A 92 7.74 2.72 -13.43
C GLU A 92 8.25 1.33 -13.83
N GLN A 93 8.98 0.67 -12.93
CA GLN A 93 9.42 -0.72 -13.10
C GLN A 93 8.32 -1.74 -12.79
N THR A 94 7.18 -1.30 -12.27
CA THR A 94 6.06 -2.19 -12.00
C THR A 94 5.08 -2.27 -13.16
N TRP A 95 4.43 -3.43 -13.29
CA TRP A 95 3.27 -3.60 -14.15
C TRP A 95 2.07 -4.15 -13.37
N ALA A 96 0.87 -3.86 -13.85
CA ALA A 96 -0.35 -4.51 -13.38
C ALA A 96 -0.79 -5.53 -14.42
N LEU A 97 -1.38 -6.64 -13.96
CA LEU A 97 -2.15 -7.50 -14.86
C LEU A 97 -3.44 -6.76 -15.20
N GLN A 98 -3.58 -6.35 -16.46
CA GLN A 98 -4.88 -5.95 -16.99
C GLN A 98 -5.69 -7.24 -17.21
N LEU A 99 -6.82 -7.36 -16.52
CA LEU A 99 -7.83 -8.39 -16.78
C LEU A 99 -8.67 -8.01 -18.00
#